data_AF-A0A9E1ZUQ7-F1
#
_entry.id   AF-A0A9E1ZUQ7-F1
#
_cell.length_a   1.000
_cell.length_b   1.000
_cell.length_c   1.000
_cell.angle_alpha   90.00
_cell.angle_beta   90.00
_cell.angle_gamma   90.00
#
_symmetry.space_group_name_H-M   'P 1'
#
loop_
_entity.id
_entity.type
_entity.pdbx_description
1 polymer ?
#
loop_
_entity_poly.entity_id
_entity_poly.type
_entity_poly.pdbx_seq_one_letter_code
_entity_poly.pdbx_strand_id
1 'polypeptide(L)'
;LHLSLGVYGGIEWLWERPIVIIINILILATLYLAAKGIIKTKAKPDASKADIAAQELAEGGAQNPMISLPITLIGIGVFVFAHFEVATYESQETREFPEVVLMFGIPLMLLVLFHDVRETIADGARHGYAKAWEISAKKTDFNKSMAFMGYLAAILAATYIIGQHAALTIFCFIYLMRWGGYGWKFSAIYSAIVLTFITVFYGEVMNMFFYESWLFG
;
A
#
# COMPACT_ATOMS: atom_id res chain seq x y z
N LEU A 1 16.71 -24.45 -20.15
CA LEU A 1 15.52 -25.31 -19.93
C LEU A 1 15.05 -25.40 -18.47
N HIS A 2 15.86 -25.04 -17.46
CA HIS A 2 15.41 -25.03 -16.05
C HIS A 2 14.65 -23.76 -15.62
N LEU A 3 14.67 -22.68 -16.42
CA LEU A 3 13.94 -21.44 -16.13
C LEU A 3 12.46 -21.51 -16.53
N SER A 4 12.07 -22.39 -17.45
CA SER A 4 10.72 -22.43 -18.00
C SER A 4 9.79 -23.47 -17.36
N LEU A 5 10.29 -24.32 -16.45
CA LEU A 5 9.48 -25.36 -15.78
C LEU A 5 8.98 -24.91 -14.40
N GLY A 6 9.72 -24.05 -13.68
CA GLY A 6 9.30 -23.47 -12.38
C GLY A 6 8.32 -22.29 -12.50
N VAL A 7 7.71 -22.15 -13.68
CA VAL A 7 6.72 -21.12 -14.02
C VAL A 7 5.33 -21.74 -14.18
N TYR A 8 5.24 -23.06 -14.44
CA TYR A 8 3.98 -23.79 -14.65
C TYR A 8 3.52 -24.64 -13.44
N GLY A 9 4.23 -24.56 -12.30
CA GLY A 9 3.90 -25.32 -11.09
C GLY A 9 3.08 -24.48 -10.11
N GLY A 10 1.85 -24.92 -9.80
CA GLY A 10 0.81 -24.19 -9.05
C GLY A 10 1.30 -23.37 -7.83
N ILE A 11 1.17 -23.87 -6.60
CA ILE A 11 1.56 -23.09 -5.38
C ILE A 11 3.08 -23.22 -5.09
N GLU A 12 3.82 -23.90 -5.98
CA GLU A 12 5.22 -24.28 -5.77
C GLU A 12 6.15 -23.06 -5.78
N TRP A 13 5.80 -22.01 -6.53
CA TRP A 13 6.56 -20.75 -6.56
C TRP A 13 6.70 -20.08 -5.19
N LEU A 14 5.77 -20.35 -4.26
CA LEU A 14 5.79 -19.81 -2.90
C LEU A 14 6.98 -20.34 -2.09
N TRP A 15 7.45 -21.54 -2.43
CA TRP A 15 8.47 -22.29 -1.68
C TRP A 15 9.74 -22.58 -2.48
N GLU A 16 9.72 -22.46 -3.80
CA GLU A 16 10.90 -22.74 -4.65
C GLU A 16 11.79 -21.53 -4.91
N ARG A 17 11.23 -20.32 -4.87
CA ARG A 17 11.97 -19.10 -5.20
C ARG A 17 12.64 -18.53 -3.93
N PRO A 18 13.98 -18.50 -3.84
CA PRO A 18 14.68 -18.06 -2.61
C PRO A 18 14.27 -16.68 -2.13
N ILE A 19 14.01 -15.75 -3.06
CA ILE A 19 13.54 -14.40 -2.73
C ILE A 19 12.14 -14.39 -2.08
N VAL A 20 11.24 -15.27 -2.53
CA VAL A 20 9.87 -15.37 -2.01
C VAL A 20 9.87 -15.94 -0.60
N ILE A 21 10.74 -16.91 -0.32
CA ILE A 21 10.93 -17.47 1.02
C ILE A 21 11.43 -16.38 1.99
N ILE A 22 12.43 -15.60 1.57
CA ILE A 22 12.98 -14.50 2.39
C ILE A 22 11.89 -13.48 2.72
N ILE A 23 11.10 -13.08 1.72
CA ILE A 23 9.99 -12.14 1.90
C ILE A 23 8.92 -12.73 2.84
N ASN A 24 8.54 -14.00 2.68
CA ASN A 24 7.58 -14.65 3.57
C ASN A 24 8.06 -14.70 5.03
N ILE A 25 9.33 -15.04 5.26
CA ILE A 25 9.93 -15.01 6.60
C ILE A 25 9.87 -13.60 7.19
N LEU A 26 10.23 -12.58 6.39
CA LEU A 26 10.14 -11.18 6.81
C LEU A 26 8.71 -10.76 7.16
N ILE A 27 7.72 -11.12 6.35
CA ILE A 27 6.31 -10.83 6.61
C ILE A 27 5.86 -11.51 7.91
N LEU A 28 6.11 -12.81 8.07
CA LEU A 28 5.74 -13.55 9.28
C LEU A 28 6.42 -13.00 10.53
N ALA A 29 7.71 -12.66 10.45
CA ALA A 29 8.44 -12.02 11.53
C ALA A 29 7.83 -10.66 11.88
N THR A 30 7.48 -9.84 10.89
CA THR A 30 6.86 -8.52 11.08
C THR A 30 5.50 -8.66 11.76
N LEU A 31 4.64 -9.56 11.27
CA LEU A 31 3.34 -9.84 11.88
C LEU A 31 3.47 -10.35 13.32
N TYR A 32 4.41 -11.27 13.57
CA TYR A 32 4.67 -11.78 14.91
C TYR A 32 5.13 -10.68 15.86
N LEU A 33 6.09 -9.85 15.45
CA LEU A 33 6.62 -8.76 16.25
C LEU A 33 5.56 -7.65 16.49
N ALA A 34 4.72 -7.38 15.51
CA ALA A 34 3.58 -6.45 15.63
C ALA A 34 2.53 -6.98 16.61
N ALA A 35 2.09 -8.24 16.46
CA ALA A 35 1.12 -8.88 17.34
C ALA A 35 1.60 -8.98 18.79
N LYS A 36 2.91 -9.20 18.99
CA LYS A 36 3.52 -9.25 20.33
C LYS A 36 3.72 -7.87 20.96
N GLY A 37 3.38 -6.79 20.25
CA GLY A 37 3.56 -5.41 20.69
C GLY A 37 5.03 -5.04 20.93
N ILE A 38 5.97 -5.84 20.41
CA ILE A 38 7.41 -5.57 20.49
C ILE A 38 7.78 -4.43 19.53
N ILE A 39 7.03 -4.29 18.43
CA ILE A 39 6.99 -3.06 17.61
C ILE A 39 6.08 -2.02 18.27
N LYS A 40 6.16 -1.84 19.59
CA LYS A 40 5.89 -0.52 20.17
C LYS A 40 7.16 0.27 20.00
N THR A 41 7.35 0.77 18.79
CA THR A 41 8.46 1.65 18.46
C THR A 41 8.28 2.92 19.28
N LYS A 42 8.93 2.99 20.45
CA LYS A 42 9.25 4.29 21.02
C LYS A 42 9.99 5.03 19.92
N ALA A 43 9.42 6.15 19.46
CA ALA A 43 9.98 6.97 18.40
C ALA A 43 11.51 7.04 18.57
N LYS A 44 12.25 6.52 17.60
CA LYS A 44 13.71 6.65 17.61
C LYS A 44 14.02 8.16 17.68
N PRO A 45 14.88 8.62 18.60
CA PRO A 45 15.18 10.05 18.74
C PRO A 45 15.76 10.68 17.47
N ASP A 46 16.31 9.86 16.56
CA ASP A 46 16.89 10.30 15.28
C ASP A 46 16.11 9.83 14.03
N ALA A 47 14.88 9.34 14.18
CA ALA A 47 14.06 9.03 13.00
C ALA A 47 13.71 10.32 12.25
N SER A 48 13.90 10.32 10.92
CA SER A 48 13.44 11.44 10.10
C SER A 48 11.92 11.59 10.28
N LYS A 49 11.41 12.83 10.17
CA LYS A 49 9.96 13.07 10.12
C LYS A 49 9.28 12.23 9.02
N ALA A 50 10.03 11.86 7.99
CA ALA A 50 9.64 10.94 6.94
C ALA A 50 9.39 9.52 7.43
N ASP A 51 10.29 9.00 8.26
CA ASP A 51 10.22 7.63 8.78
C ASP A 51 9.07 7.51 9.76
N ILE A 52 8.88 8.53 10.60
CA ILE A 52 7.77 8.60 11.56
C ILE A 52 6.43 8.74 10.82
N ALA A 53 6.35 9.61 9.81
CA ALA A 53 5.12 9.79 9.03
C ALA A 53 4.80 8.54 8.18
N ALA A 54 5.80 7.91 7.57
CA ALA A 54 5.62 6.65 6.84
C ALA A 54 5.17 5.53 7.76
N GLN A 55 5.72 5.48 8.98
CA GLN A 55 5.40 4.48 9.98
C GLN A 55 4.02 4.68 10.60
N GLU A 56 3.63 5.90 11.00
CA GLU A 56 2.28 6.19 11.50
C GLU A 56 1.19 5.93 10.45
N LEU A 57 1.51 6.16 9.18
CA LEU A 57 0.63 5.96 8.04
C LEU A 57 0.53 4.48 7.62
N ALA A 58 1.63 3.73 7.73
CA ALA A 58 1.67 2.28 7.53
C ALA A 58 1.07 1.50 8.71
N GLU A 59 1.16 2.02 9.93
CA GLU A 59 0.64 1.40 11.16
C GLU A 59 -0.85 1.73 11.40
N GLY A 60 -1.54 2.44 10.51
CA GLY A 60 -2.96 2.79 10.68
C GLY A 60 -3.18 3.71 11.90
N GLY A 61 -2.21 4.57 12.19
CA GLY A 61 -2.09 5.39 13.39
C GLY A 61 -3.00 6.61 13.41
N ALA A 62 -4.30 6.41 13.23
CA ALA A 62 -5.31 7.30 13.81
C ALA A 62 -6.57 6.46 14.06
N GLN A 63 -6.67 5.90 15.27
CA GLN A 63 -7.87 5.20 15.72
C GLN A 63 -9.03 6.18 15.78
N ASN A 64 -9.75 6.30 14.68
CA ASN A 64 -11.01 7.01 14.61
C ASN A 64 -11.98 6.18 13.76
N PRO A 65 -12.70 5.25 14.40
CA PRO A 65 -13.62 4.30 13.76
C PRO A 65 -14.68 4.98 12.90
N MET A 66 -15.14 6.16 13.33
CA MET A 66 -16.13 6.95 12.59
C MET A 66 -15.61 7.38 11.20
N ILE A 67 -14.31 7.70 11.10
CA ILE A 67 -13.67 8.15 9.85
C ILE A 67 -13.14 6.95 9.06
N SER A 68 -12.63 5.91 9.72
CA SER A 68 -12.11 4.73 9.03
C SER A 68 -13.24 3.92 8.39
N LEU A 69 -14.42 3.83 9.00
CA LEU A 69 -15.54 3.03 8.49
C LEU A 69 -15.91 3.32 7.02
N PRO A 70 -16.14 4.57 6.56
CA PRO A 70 -16.40 4.83 5.15
C PRO A 70 -15.21 4.46 4.24
N ILE A 71 -13.97 4.64 4.71
CA ILE A 71 -12.76 4.27 3.96
C ILE A 71 -12.66 2.74 3.85
N THR A 72 -12.94 2.02 4.93
CA THR A 72 -12.97 0.56 4.98
C THR A 72 -14.02 0.00 4.02
N LEU A 73 -15.20 0.63 3.94
CA LEU A 73 -16.24 0.26 2.96
C LEU A 73 -15.80 0.47 1.51
N ILE A 74 -15.15 1.61 1.21
CA ILE A 74 -14.58 1.87 -0.12
C ILE A 74 -13.52 0.81 -0.44
N GLY A 75 -12.63 0.51 0.50
CA GLY A 75 -11.60 -0.51 0.35
C GLY A 75 -12.19 -1.88 0.04
N ILE A 76 -13.21 -2.33 0.77
CA ILE A 76 -13.92 -3.58 0.47
C ILE A 76 -14.48 -3.56 -0.96
N GLY A 77 -15.10 -2.45 -1.38
CA GLY A 77 -15.58 -2.28 -2.75
C GLY A 77 -14.46 -2.46 -3.79
N VAL A 78 -13.28 -1.89 -3.54
CA VAL A 78 -12.10 -2.05 -4.41
C VAL A 78 -11.63 -3.51 -4.45
N PHE A 79 -11.55 -4.19 -3.30
CA PHE A 79 -11.15 -5.60 -3.23
C PHE A 79 -12.15 -6.52 -3.96
N VAL A 80 -13.45 -6.27 -3.82
CA VAL A 80 -14.49 -7.01 -4.54
C VAL A 80 -14.41 -6.74 -6.03
N PHE A 81 -14.24 -5.49 -6.44
CA PHE A 81 -14.03 -5.13 -7.85
C PHE A 81 -12.80 -5.82 -8.43
N ALA A 82 -11.68 -5.78 -7.71
CA ALA A 82 -10.44 -6.43 -8.11
C ALA A 82 -10.60 -7.96 -8.23
N HIS A 83 -11.42 -8.60 -7.39
CA HIS A 83 -11.73 -10.02 -7.53
C HIS A 83 -12.39 -10.36 -8.87
N PHE A 84 -13.32 -9.53 -9.34
CA PHE A 84 -13.94 -9.72 -10.65
C PHE A 84 -12.95 -9.44 -11.79
N GLU A 85 -12.09 -8.43 -11.65
CA GLU A 85 -11.06 -8.13 -12.65
C GLU A 85 -10.05 -9.27 -12.81
N VAL A 86 -9.54 -9.80 -11.72
CA VAL A 86 -8.56 -10.90 -11.74
C VAL A 86 -9.15 -12.16 -12.40
N ALA A 87 -10.46 -12.37 -12.29
CA ALA A 87 -11.12 -13.50 -12.95
C ALA A 87 -11.07 -13.41 -14.49
N THR A 88 -10.84 -12.22 -15.07
CA THR A 88 -10.77 -11.99 -16.53
C THR A 88 -9.41 -12.29 -17.14
N TYR A 89 -8.36 -12.43 -16.31
CA TYR A 89 -7.01 -12.62 -16.81
C TYR A 89 -6.88 -13.99 -17.48
N GLU A 90 -6.26 -14.02 -18.66
CA GLU A 90 -6.17 -15.22 -19.52
C GLU A 90 -5.14 -16.24 -19.00
N SER A 91 -4.02 -15.76 -18.46
CA SER A 91 -2.94 -16.60 -17.93
C SER A 91 -3.10 -16.84 -16.44
N GLN A 92 -2.93 -18.09 -16.02
CA GLN A 92 -2.96 -18.48 -14.61
C GLN A 92 -1.86 -17.78 -13.80
N GLU A 93 -0.65 -17.66 -14.36
CA GLU A 93 0.50 -17.04 -13.69
C GLU A 93 0.27 -15.57 -13.33
N THR A 94 -0.42 -14.81 -14.19
CA THR A 94 -0.71 -13.39 -13.94
C THR A 94 -1.80 -13.21 -12.90
N ARG A 95 -2.62 -14.25 -12.66
CA ARG A 95 -3.69 -14.26 -11.66
C ARG A 95 -3.21 -14.57 -10.26
N GLU A 96 -2.22 -15.46 -10.13
CA GLU A 96 -1.82 -15.99 -8.83
C GLU A 96 -1.39 -14.89 -7.84
N PHE A 97 -0.64 -13.90 -8.31
CA PHE A 97 -0.18 -12.82 -7.44
C PHE A 97 -1.33 -11.95 -6.92
N PRO A 98 -2.22 -11.38 -7.76
CA PRO A 98 -3.44 -10.72 -7.28
C PRO A 98 -4.36 -11.62 -6.44
N GLU A 99 -4.55 -12.89 -6.80
CA GLU A 99 -5.42 -13.82 -6.06
C GLU A 99 -4.92 -14.03 -4.62
N VAL A 100 -3.61 -14.15 -4.41
CA VAL A 100 -3.00 -14.23 -3.07
C VAL A 100 -3.23 -12.93 -2.29
N VAL A 101 -3.07 -11.77 -2.93
CA VAL A 101 -3.35 -10.47 -2.28
C VAL A 101 -4.82 -10.39 -1.84
N LEU A 102 -5.76 -10.82 -2.69
CA LEU A 102 -7.18 -10.85 -2.37
C LEU A 102 -7.51 -11.86 -1.27
N MET A 103 -6.87 -13.04 -1.29
CA MET A 103 -7.06 -14.11 -0.31
C MET A 103 -6.77 -13.64 1.12
N PHE A 104 -5.74 -12.80 1.32
CA PHE A 104 -5.42 -12.25 2.64
C PHE A 104 -6.09 -10.89 2.90
N GLY A 105 -6.22 -10.07 1.86
CA GLY A 105 -6.76 -8.71 1.98
C GLY A 105 -8.24 -8.68 2.32
N ILE A 106 -9.08 -9.53 1.70
CA ILE A 106 -10.52 -9.56 1.97
C ILE A 106 -10.80 -9.95 3.43
N PRO A 107 -10.27 -11.05 3.99
CA PRO A 107 -10.47 -11.39 5.39
C PRO A 107 -9.99 -10.29 6.35
N LEU A 108 -8.84 -9.68 6.06
CA LEU A 108 -8.31 -8.61 6.90
C LEU A 108 -9.21 -7.37 6.89
N MET A 109 -9.71 -6.98 5.71
CA MET A 109 -10.67 -5.87 5.57
C MET A 109 -12.00 -6.15 6.28
N LEU A 110 -12.48 -7.40 6.26
CA LEU A 110 -13.67 -7.79 7.03
C LEU A 110 -13.44 -7.72 8.54
N LEU A 111 -12.25 -8.09 9.02
CA LEU A 111 -11.88 -7.93 10.43
C LEU A 111 -11.82 -6.45 10.84
N VAL A 112 -11.24 -5.60 10.00
CA VAL A 112 -11.23 -4.15 10.21
C VAL A 112 -12.65 -3.58 10.22
N LEU A 113 -13.50 -3.98 9.28
CA LEU A 113 -14.91 -3.56 9.25
C LEU A 113 -15.65 -3.97 10.53
N PHE A 114 -15.46 -5.21 10.98
CA PHE A 114 -16.08 -5.69 12.22
C PHE A 114 -15.65 -4.86 13.43
N HIS A 115 -14.36 -4.54 13.53
CA HIS A 115 -13.83 -3.68 14.58
C HIS A 115 -14.41 -2.25 14.50
N ASP A 116 -14.34 -1.64 13.32
CA ASP A 116 -14.81 -0.26 13.08
C ASP A 116 -16.31 -0.11 13.37
N VAL A 117 -17.14 -1.07 12.93
CA VAL A 117 -18.59 -1.08 13.20
C VAL A 117 -18.85 -1.18 14.70
N ARG A 118 -18.18 -2.11 15.39
CA ARG A 118 -18.36 -2.33 16.83
C ARG A 118 -17.99 -1.09 17.64
N GLU A 119 -16.88 -0.45 17.32
CA GLU A 119 -16.44 0.76 18.01
C GLU A 119 -17.31 1.97 17.67
N THR A 120 -17.70 2.13 16.41
CA THR A 120 -18.67 3.14 15.96
C THR A 120 -19.99 3.07 16.71
N ILE A 121 -20.54 1.85 16.89
CA ILE A 121 -21.78 1.64 17.66
C ILE A 121 -21.55 1.96 19.15
N ALA A 122 -20.43 1.50 19.72
CA ALA A 122 -20.11 1.75 21.13
C ALA A 122 -19.93 3.26 21.43
N ASP A 123 -19.27 4.01 20.55
CA ASP A 123 -19.07 5.45 20.70
C ASP A 123 -20.36 6.23 20.47
N GLY A 124 -21.18 5.82 19.49
CA GLY A 124 -22.51 6.37 19.26
C GLY A 124 -23.43 6.21 20.47
N ALA A 125 -23.38 5.04 21.13
CA ALA A 125 -24.16 4.76 22.34
C ALA A 125 -23.70 5.58 23.56
N ARG A 126 -22.40 5.92 23.66
CA ARG A 126 -21.83 6.67 24.80
C ARG A 126 -22.01 8.18 24.69
N HIS A 127 -21.84 8.74 23.48
CA HIS A 127 -21.73 10.19 23.29
C HIS A 127 -22.81 10.77 22.38
N GLY A 128 -23.60 9.94 21.69
CA GLY A 128 -24.47 10.32 20.59
C GLY A 128 -23.68 10.49 19.29
N TYR A 129 -24.19 9.96 18.17
CA TYR A 129 -23.48 9.90 16.88
C TYR A 129 -22.96 11.25 16.38
N ALA A 130 -23.74 12.32 16.53
CA ALA A 130 -23.33 13.66 16.09
C ALA A 130 -22.13 14.21 16.89
N LYS A 131 -22.10 13.97 18.21
CA LYS A 131 -21.02 14.45 19.08
C LYS A 131 -19.78 13.55 18.97
N ALA A 132 -19.98 12.24 18.78
CA ALA A 132 -18.89 11.32 18.46
C ALA A 132 -18.18 11.75 17.18
N TRP A 133 -18.93 12.07 16.12
CA TRP A 133 -18.38 12.59 14.86
C TRP A 133 -17.56 13.88 15.04
N GLU A 134 -18.06 14.86 15.81
CA GLU A 134 -17.34 16.11 16.05
C GLU A 134 -16.03 15.89 16.82
N ILE A 135 -16.04 15.04 17.84
CA ILE A 135 -14.85 14.67 18.63
C ILE A 135 -13.83 13.95 17.75
N SER A 136 -14.31 13.01 16.95
CA SER A 136 -13.55 12.26 15.97
C SER A 136 -12.88 13.18 14.94
N ALA A 137 -13.63 14.09 14.32
CA ALA A 137 -13.10 15.04 13.35
C ALA A 137 -12.01 15.96 13.92
N LYS A 138 -12.07 16.30 15.22
CA LYS A 138 -11.06 17.13 15.90
C LYS A 138 -9.83 16.36 16.38
N LYS A 139 -9.95 15.06 16.67
CA LYS A 139 -8.85 14.22 17.17
C LYS A 139 -7.91 13.72 16.07
N THR A 140 -8.39 13.63 14.85
CA THR A 140 -7.62 13.04 13.75
C THR A 140 -6.73 14.08 13.10
N ASP A 141 -5.47 13.71 12.85
CA ASP A 141 -4.57 14.38 11.90
C ASP A 141 -5.06 14.10 10.44
N PHE A 142 -6.38 14.22 10.24
CA PHE A 142 -7.16 13.73 9.10
C PHE A 142 -6.61 14.29 7.79
N ASN A 143 -6.21 15.56 7.83
CA ASN A 143 -5.68 16.25 6.68
C ASN A 143 -4.37 15.62 6.16
N LYS A 144 -3.52 15.05 7.02
CA LYS A 144 -2.25 14.44 6.59
C LYS A 144 -2.48 13.08 5.96
N SER A 145 -3.25 12.21 6.62
CA SER A 145 -3.55 10.87 6.09
C SER A 145 -4.41 10.95 4.83
N MET A 146 -5.37 11.88 4.79
CA MET A 146 -6.21 12.12 3.61
C MET A 146 -5.43 12.75 2.46
N ALA A 147 -4.50 13.66 2.74
CA ALA A 147 -3.59 14.15 1.71
C ALA A 147 -2.78 13.01 1.10
N PHE A 148 -2.22 12.10 1.90
CA PHE A 148 -1.47 10.96 1.37
C PHE A 148 -2.34 9.99 0.56
N MET A 149 -3.53 9.64 1.05
CA MET A 149 -4.47 8.82 0.26
C MET A 149 -4.83 9.50 -1.06
N GLY A 150 -5.04 10.82 -1.04
CA GLY A 150 -5.23 11.61 -2.25
C GLY A 150 -4.04 11.55 -3.20
N TYR A 151 -2.81 11.54 -2.68
CA TYR A 151 -1.60 11.37 -3.48
C TYR A 151 -1.47 9.98 -4.08
N LEU A 152 -1.83 8.92 -3.34
CA LEU A 152 -1.88 7.56 -3.88
C LEU A 152 -2.93 7.44 -5.00
N ALA A 153 -4.13 7.98 -4.79
CA ALA A 153 -5.15 8.02 -5.84
C ALA A 153 -4.69 8.84 -7.05
N ALA A 154 -4.07 10.00 -6.82
CA ALA A 154 -3.55 10.87 -7.87
C ALA A 154 -2.43 10.19 -8.67
N ILE A 155 -1.53 9.43 -8.02
CA ILE A 155 -0.47 8.75 -8.75
C ILE A 155 -1.00 7.56 -9.55
N LEU A 156 -1.98 6.82 -9.03
CA LEU A 156 -2.66 5.79 -9.80
C LEU A 156 -3.31 6.39 -11.06
N ALA A 157 -4.00 7.53 -10.93
CA ALA A 157 -4.54 8.25 -12.08
C ALA A 157 -3.43 8.75 -13.03
N ALA A 158 -2.32 9.25 -12.48
CA ALA A 158 -1.18 9.71 -13.28
C ALA A 158 -0.55 8.58 -14.09
N THR A 159 -0.51 7.35 -13.57
CA THR A 159 -0.03 6.17 -14.31
C THR A 159 -0.76 6.00 -15.64
N TYR A 160 -2.07 6.24 -15.69
CA TYR A 160 -2.83 6.18 -16.95
C TYR A 160 -2.48 7.31 -17.91
N ILE A 161 -2.27 8.52 -17.38
CA ILE A 161 -2.08 9.73 -18.19
C ILE A 161 -0.67 9.81 -18.78
N ILE A 162 0.35 9.67 -17.93
CA ILE A 162 1.76 9.91 -18.28
C ILE A 162 2.61 8.63 -18.28
N GLY A 163 1.99 7.47 -18.02
CA GLY A 163 2.67 6.18 -17.98
C GLY A 163 3.27 5.87 -16.60
N GLN A 164 3.45 4.58 -16.32
CA GLN A 164 3.85 4.09 -14.99
C GLN A 164 5.27 4.51 -14.60
N HIS A 165 6.21 4.55 -15.54
CA HIS A 165 7.59 4.97 -15.29
C HIS A 165 7.66 6.41 -14.77
N ALA A 166 7.00 7.33 -15.48
CA ALA A 166 6.98 8.74 -15.11
C ALA A 166 6.21 8.95 -13.81
N ALA A 167 5.07 8.27 -13.64
CA ALA A 167 4.27 8.33 -12.42
C ALA A 167 5.06 7.89 -11.18
N LEU A 168 5.73 6.72 -11.21
CA LEU A 168 6.54 6.24 -10.09
C LEU A 168 7.71 7.17 -9.76
N THR A 169 8.34 7.73 -10.79
CA THR A 169 9.47 8.67 -10.62
C THR A 169 9.01 9.97 -9.97
N ILE A 170 7.89 10.54 -10.45
CA ILE A 170 7.29 11.75 -9.88
C ILE A 170 6.82 11.49 -8.44
N PHE A 171 6.23 10.33 -8.17
CA PHE A 171 5.86 9.94 -6.82
C PHE A 171 7.05 9.93 -5.89
N CYS A 172 8.16 9.29 -6.29
CA CYS A 172 9.39 9.26 -5.50
C CYS A 172 9.90 10.67 -5.21
N PHE A 173 9.92 11.54 -6.22
CA PHE A 173 10.36 12.92 -6.09
C PHE A 173 9.51 13.70 -5.08
N ILE A 174 8.18 13.69 -5.28
CA ILE A 174 7.25 14.42 -4.41
C ILE A 174 7.28 13.82 -3.00
N TYR A 175 7.37 12.51 -2.88
CA TYR A 175 7.44 11.81 -1.62
C TYR A 175 8.65 12.26 -0.80
N LEU A 176 9.85 12.24 -1.40
CA LEU A 176 11.09 12.67 -0.75
C LEU A 176 11.09 14.14 -0.37
N MET A 177 10.47 15.01 -1.19
CA MET A 177 10.37 16.43 -0.86
C MET A 177 9.37 16.68 0.27
N ARG A 178 8.17 16.14 0.18
CA ARG A 178 7.06 16.54 1.05
C ARG A 178 7.01 15.78 2.37
N TRP A 179 7.33 14.48 2.36
CA TRP A 179 7.38 13.66 3.56
C TRP A 179 8.81 13.34 3.97
N GLY A 180 9.68 13.09 2.99
CA GLY A 180 11.12 12.87 3.19
C GLY A 180 11.85 14.03 3.89
N GLY A 181 11.35 15.26 3.72
CA GLY A 181 12.00 16.47 4.22
C GLY A 181 13.33 16.77 3.51
N TYR A 182 13.60 16.12 2.38
CA TYR A 182 14.83 16.29 1.62
C TYR A 182 14.75 17.50 0.69
N GLY A 183 15.90 18.14 0.45
CA GLY A 183 16.01 19.26 -0.49
C GLY A 183 15.81 18.81 -1.94
N TRP A 184 15.29 19.72 -2.78
CA TRP A 184 14.93 19.44 -4.18
C TRP A 184 16.04 18.77 -5.00
N LYS A 185 17.31 19.13 -4.76
CA LYS A 185 18.48 18.53 -5.44
C LYS A 185 18.62 17.05 -5.12
N PHE A 186 18.49 16.68 -3.84
CA PHE A 186 18.61 15.30 -3.40
C PHE A 186 17.44 14.47 -3.94
N SER A 187 16.21 14.99 -3.83
CA SER A 187 15.03 14.33 -4.38
C SER A 187 15.12 14.13 -5.89
N ALA A 188 15.65 15.12 -6.64
CA ALA A 188 15.82 15.03 -8.09
C ALA A 188 16.84 13.95 -8.47
N ILE A 189 18.01 13.94 -7.84
CA ILE A 189 19.06 12.94 -8.09
C ILE A 189 18.55 11.54 -7.75
N TYR A 190 17.93 11.39 -6.58
CA TYR A 190 17.41 10.10 -6.14
C TYR A 190 16.34 9.58 -7.10
N SER A 191 15.40 10.44 -7.51
CA SER A 191 14.33 10.04 -8.44
C SER A 191 14.89 9.71 -9.82
N ALA A 192 15.94 10.40 -10.29
CA ALA A 192 16.63 10.04 -11.52
C ALA A 192 17.28 8.65 -11.43
N ILE A 193 17.89 8.32 -10.29
CA ILE A 193 18.44 6.97 -10.03
C ILE A 193 17.32 5.93 -10.05
N VAL A 194 16.19 6.21 -9.39
CA VAL A 194 15.01 5.33 -9.40
C VAL A 194 14.49 5.13 -10.81
N LEU A 195 14.39 6.18 -11.63
CA LEU A 195 14.00 6.06 -13.03
C LEU A 195 14.97 5.17 -13.80
N THR A 196 16.28 5.40 -13.68
CA THR A 196 17.30 4.55 -14.33
C THR A 196 17.18 3.10 -13.88
N PHE A 197 16.98 2.86 -12.58
CA PHE A 197 16.81 1.51 -12.05
C PHE A 197 15.56 0.83 -12.60
N ILE A 198 14.42 1.53 -12.63
CA ILE A 198 13.18 0.98 -13.19
C ILE A 198 13.35 0.67 -14.68
N THR A 199 13.87 1.61 -15.47
CA THR A 199 14.04 1.40 -16.92
C THR A 199 15.05 0.32 -17.24
N VAL A 200 16.24 0.34 -16.62
CA VAL A 200 17.29 -0.62 -16.96
C VAL A 200 17.04 -1.98 -16.31
N PHE A 201 16.81 -2.02 -15.01
CA PHE A 201 16.67 -3.30 -14.32
C PHE A 201 15.32 -3.93 -14.58
N TYR A 202 14.22 -3.20 -14.39
CA TYR A 202 12.90 -3.79 -14.60
C TYR A 202 12.50 -3.83 -16.08
N GLY A 203 12.78 -2.79 -16.84
CA GLY A 203 12.51 -2.74 -18.27
C GLY A 203 13.43 -3.69 -19.05
N GLU A 204 14.73 -3.44 -19.08
CA GLU A 204 15.65 -4.18 -19.97
C GLU A 204 16.06 -5.56 -19.43
N VAL A 205 16.42 -5.66 -18.15
CA VAL A 205 16.92 -6.92 -17.57
C VAL A 205 15.78 -7.89 -17.28
N MET A 206 14.71 -7.42 -16.64
CA MET A 206 13.57 -8.25 -16.26
C MET A 206 12.47 -8.32 -17.33
N ASN A 207 12.53 -7.50 -18.38
CA ASN A 207 11.50 -7.44 -19.43
C ASN A 207 10.08 -7.29 -18.86
N MET A 208 9.93 -6.46 -17.83
CA MET A 208 8.65 -6.20 -17.19
C MET A 208 7.84 -5.21 -18.02
N PHE A 209 6.58 -5.56 -18.29
CA PHE A 209 5.64 -4.67 -18.96
C PHE A 209 5.15 -3.60 -17.98
N PHE A 210 5.40 -2.35 -18.31
CA PHE A 210 4.88 -1.20 -17.59
C PHE A 210 3.68 -0.61 -18.32
N TYR A 211 2.74 -0.05 -17.57
CA TYR A 211 1.59 0.60 -18.19
C TYR A 211 2.04 1.80 -19.04
N GLU A 212 1.71 1.75 -20.32
CA GLU A 212 1.98 2.79 -21.30
C GLU A 212 1.09 4.01 -21.08
N SER A 213 1.59 5.15 -21.52
CA SER A 213 0.91 6.41 -21.28
C SER A 213 -0.20 6.63 -22.31
N TRP A 214 -1.34 7.16 -21.89
CA TRP A 214 -2.32 7.62 -22.86
C TRP A 214 -1.83 8.81 -23.69
N LEU A 215 -0.92 9.62 -23.14
CA LEU A 215 -0.42 10.82 -23.82
C LEU A 215 0.72 10.56 -24.81
N PHE A 216 1.56 9.55 -24.57
CA PHE A 216 2.79 9.33 -25.34
C PHE A 216 2.84 7.98 -26.06
N GLY A 217 1.84 7.12 -25.86
CA GLY A 217 1.92 5.70 -26.25
C GLY A 217 2.97 5.04 -25.37
#